data_AF-A0A1G3V3X7-F1
#
_entry.id   AF-A0A1G3V3X7-F1
#
_cell.length_a   1.000
_cell.length_b   1.000
_cell.length_c   1.000
_cell.angle_alpha   90.00
_cell.angle_beta   90.00
_cell.angle_gamma   90.00
#
_symmetry.space_group_name_H-M   'P 1'
#
loop_
_entity.id
_entity.type
_entity.pdbx_description
1 polymer ?
#
loop_
_entity_poly.entity_id
_entity_poly.type
_entity_poly.pdbx_seq_one_letter_code
_entity_poly.pdbx_strand_id
1 'polypeptide(L)'
;MKKNTRIWIMPVLILAVGATLLFLGCGGGSAGGEGASSSADGVISGTAVKGPVNGATVKAFAISNGMTGAQIGTGTTDAEGNFTVSIGAYSGPVMLQVSGGMYTDEATGASMTVQPGDVMTSMMPQVNVGAVMGGVQITPLTSMAQARAQSMSGGMTPANIAAANTAMGNYFSVGNILYTHPMNPLTPGSGSGVTQEMRNYGMVMAAMSQYANGIGMPISSGIVTAMMNDASDGVMNGMMDNAQIMMGGMGGMMGTGNNPLSSGAGTSGLASAMTTFMGSAMNRSGLTITDMQALHNRMSTSNGLIQ
;
A
#
# COMPACT_ATOMS: atom_id res chain seq x y z
N MET A 1 12.21 58.60 -17.07
CA MET A 1 12.21 59.47 -15.87
C MET A 1 12.94 58.74 -14.74
N LYS A 2 13.85 59.41 -14.01
CA LYS A 2 14.58 58.83 -12.86
C LYS A 2 13.74 58.93 -11.57
N LYS A 3 13.54 57.83 -10.84
CA LYS A 3 13.28 57.76 -9.38
C LYS A 3 13.82 56.41 -8.89
N ASN A 4 15.00 56.35 -8.26
CA ASN A 4 15.34 56.68 -6.88
C ASN A 4 15.21 55.48 -5.92
N THR A 5 16.36 54.86 -5.66
CA THR A 5 16.65 53.86 -4.63
C THR A 5 16.31 54.38 -3.22
N ARG A 6 15.83 53.51 -2.33
CA ARG A 6 16.02 53.66 -0.88
C ARG A 6 16.29 52.31 -0.21
N ILE A 7 17.55 52.10 0.15
CA ILE A 7 18.01 51.10 1.11
C ILE A 7 17.70 51.64 2.52
N TRP A 8 17.30 50.77 3.45
CA TRP A 8 17.23 51.08 4.88
C TRP A 8 18.14 50.12 5.64
N ILE A 9 18.95 50.66 6.56
CA ILE A 9 19.87 49.92 7.43
C ILE A 9 19.66 50.43 8.86
N MET A 10 19.98 49.58 9.84
CA MET A 10 20.20 49.86 11.26
C MET A 10 18.96 49.87 12.18
N PRO A 11 19.13 49.62 13.50
CA PRO A 11 20.33 49.17 14.23
C PRO A 11 20.15 47.86 15.02
N VAL A 12 21.28 47.22 15.33
CA VAL A 12 21.40 46.21 16.39
C VAL A 12 21.33 46.90 17.76
N LEU A 13 20.56 46.35 18.71
CA LEU A 13 20.57 46.78 20.11
C LEU A 13 21.07 45.63 21.00
N ILE A 14 22.28 45.77 21.53
CA ILE A 14 22.84 44.91 22.57
C ILE A 14 22.48 45.53 23.92
N LEU A 15 21.90 44.75 24.83
CA LEU A 15 21.75 45.14 26.24
C LEU A 15 22.21 44.00 27.15
N ALA A 16 23.22 44.28 27.97
CA ALA A 16 23.78 43.34 28.92
C ALA A 16 23.67 43.90 30.35
N VAL A 17 22.91 43.20 31.20
CA VAL A 17 22.81 43.36 32.66
C VAL A 17 22.51 41.94 33.16
N GLY A 18 23.10 41.40 34.22
CA GLY A 18 23.89 41.96 35.31
C GLY A 18 23.40 41.29 36.59
N ALA A 19 24.18 40.37 37.15
CA ALA A 19 23.70 39.39 38.13
C ALA A 19 23.68 39.90 39.58
N THR A 20 22.72 39.43 40.38
CA THR A 20 22.79 39.52 41.86
C THR A 20 22.10 38.35 42.55
N LEU A 21 22.76 37.84 43.60
CA LEU A 21 22.30 36.83 44.57
C LEU A 21 22.03 37.53 45.92
N LEU A 22 21.32 36.98 46.92
CA LEU A 22 20.72 35.66 47.16
C LEU A 22 19.63 35.84 48.24
N PHE A 23 18.51 35.09 48.23
CA PHE A 23 17.87 34.69 49.51
C PHE A 23 17.19 33.32 49.44
N LEU A 24 17.20 32.63 50.58
CA LEU A 24 16.81 31.23 50.75
C LEU A 24 15.28 31.07 50.93
N GLY A 25 14.68 30.16 50.17
CA GLY A 25 13.33 29.66 50.40
C GLY A 25 13.37 28.14 50.59
N CYS A 26 13.48 27.67 51.84
CA CYS A 26 13.30 26.25 52.16
C CYS A 26 11.80 25.95 52.24
N GLY A 27 11.28 25.21 51.25
CA GLY A 27 9.90 24.75 51.21
C GLY A 27 9.86 23.29 50.78
N GLY A 28 9.84 22.38 51.75
CA GLY A 28 9.73 20.95 51.49
C GLY A 28 8.31 20.58 51.03
N GLY A 29 8.22 19.82 49.94
CA GLY A 29 6.95 19.41 49.34
C GLY A 29 7.14 18.28 48.34
N SER A 30 7.41 17.07 48.85
CA SER A 30 7.45 15.87 48.01
C SER A 30 6.05 15.50 47.52
N ALA A 31 5.64 16.08 46.40
CA ALA A 31 4.61 15.50 45.55
C ALA A 31 5.31 14.69 44.47
N GLY A 32 4.93 13.41 44.31
CA GLY A 32 5.56 12.52 43.36
C GLY A 32 5.48 13.11 41.95
N GLY A 33 6.64 13.40 41.36
CA GLY A 33 6.74 13.50 39.92
C GLY A 33 6.43 12.12 39.35
N GLU A 34 5.14 11.88 39.07
CA GLU A 34 4.74 11.01 37.98
C GLU A 34 5.32 11.65 36.72
N GLY A 35 6.60 11.37 36.49
CA GLY A 35 7.16 11.41 35.16
C GLY A 35 6.30 10.46 34.38
N ALA A 36 5.33 11.01 33.66
CA ALA A 36 4.63 10.32 32.61
C ALA A 36 5.73 9.83 31.69
N SER A 37 6.13 8.58 31.87
CA SER A 37 6.86 7.83 30.87
C SER A 37 5.95 7.88 29.67
N SER A 38 6.25 8.81 28.77
CA SER A 38 5.64 8.84 27.46
C SER A 38 5.98 7.50 26.85
N SER A 39 5.04 6.55 26.99
CA SER A 39 4.94 5.40 26.11
C SER A 39 5.17 5.98 24.73
N ALA A 40 6.30 5.63 24.13
CA ALA A 40 6.57 6.04 22.78
C ALA A 40 5.57 5.21 21.96
N ASP A 41 4.41 5.82 21.72
CA ASP A 41 3.33 5.16 21.00
C ASP A 41 3.74 5.10 19.54
N GLY A 42 3.91 3.88 19.04
CA GLY A 42 4.19 3.63 17.64
C GLY A 42 3.02 4.11 16.78
N VAL A 43 3.34 4.68 15.63
CA VAL A 43 2.36 5.19 14.67
C VAL A 43 2.76 4.69 13.29
N ILE A 44 1.79 4.10 12.59
CA ILE A 44 1.95 3.66 11.20
C ILE A 44 1.01 4.49 10.33
N SER A 45 1.57 5.21 9.35
CA SER A 45 0.85 6.02 8.37
C SER A 45 1.27 5.69 6.95
N GLY A 46 0.39 5.94 6.01
CA GLY A 46 0.54 5.40 4.65
C GLY A 46 -0.70 5.61 3.79
N THR A 47 -0.75 4.92 2.65
CA THR A 47 -1.84 5.04 1.66
C THR A 47 -2.39 3.67 1.25
N ALA A 48 -3.73 3.55 1.22
CA ALA A 48 -4.44 2.41 0.64
C ALA A 48 -4.80 2.69 -0.82
N VAL A 49 -4.31 1.87 -1.76
CA VAL A 49 -4.38 2.14 -3.20
C VAL A 49 -4.81 0.90 -4.01
N LYS A 50 -6.00 1.04 -4.62
CA LYS A 50 -6.56 0.32 -5.76
C LYS A 50 -7.38 1.37 -6.57
N GLY A 51 -6.69 2.45 -6.93
CA GLY A 51 -7.21 3.82 -6.81
C GLY A 51 -7.26 4.27 -5.33
N PRO A 52 -7.10 5.56 -4.99
CA PRO A 52 -7.24 6.02 -3.60
C PRO A 52 -8.51 5.50 -2.93
N VAL A 53 -8.38 4.71 -1.87
CA VAL A 53 -9.53 4.06 -1.22
C VAL A 53 -10.05 4.95 -0.10
N ASN A 54 -11.17 5.62 -0.34
CA ASN A 54 -11.81 6.57 0.58
C ASN A 54 -12.73 5.87 1.59
N GLY A 55 -12.62 6.25 2.88
CA GLY A 55 -13.56 5.83 3.93
C GLY A 55 -13.50 4.35 4.30
N ALA A 56 -12.38 3.68 4.00
CA ALA A 56 -12.14 2.30 4.40
C ALA A 56 -11.67 2.22 5.86
N THR A 57 -11.94 1.10 6.52
CA THR A 57 -11.39 0.82 7.86
C THR A 57 -10.01 0.19 7.72
N VAL A 58 -9.02 0.74 8.40
CA VAL A 58 -7.67 0.16 8.51
C VAL A 58 -7.52 -0.46 9.89
N LYS A 59 -7.10 -1.71 9.95
CA LYS A 59 -6.79 -2.44 11.19
C LYS A 59 -5.33 -2.88 11.18
N ALA A 60 -4.63 -2.66 12.29
CA ALA A 60 -3.32 -3.23 12.54
C ALA A 60 -3.46 -4.45 13.44
N PHE A 61 -2.82 -5.56 13.06
CA PHE A 61 -2.76 -6.80 13.82
C PHE A 61 -1.31 -7.15 14.12
N ALA A 62 -1.05 -7.58 15.36
CA ALA A 62 0.18 -8.27 15.69
C ALA A 62 0.26 -9.58 14.90
N ILE A 63 1.44 -9.98 14.47
CA ILE A 63 1.67 -11.33 13.91
C ILE A 63 2.39 -12.17 14.99
N SER A 64 1.89 -13.37 15.26
CA SER A 64 2.42 -14.27 16.28
C SER A 64 2.38 -15.71 15.78
N ASN A 65 3.48 -16.45 15.97
CA ASN A 65 3.64 -17.83 15.50
C ASN A 65 3.27 -18.03 14.01
N GLY A 66 3.60 -17.05 13.16
CA GLY A 66 3.31 -17.08 11.73
C GLY A 66 1.85 -16.76 11.34
N MET A 67 1.00 -16.40 12.30
CA MET A 67 -0.43 -16.18 12.08
C MET A 67 -0.85 -14.77 12.54
N THR A 68 -1.96 -14.28 12.00
CA THR A 68 -2.62 -13.06 12.49
C THR A 68 -3.04 -13.24 13.94
N GLY A 69 -2.54 -12.37 14.81
CA GLY A 69 -2.84 -12.33 16.24
C GLY A 69 -3.85 -11.24 16.59
N ALA A 70 -3.69 -10.64 17.78
CA ALA A 70 -4.58 -9.61 18.28
C ALA A 70 -4.55 -8.33 17.41
N GLN A 71 -5.70 -7.66 17.30
CA GLN A 71 -5.77 -6.30 16.77
C GLN A 71 -5.07 -5.34 17.76
N ILE A 72 -4.08 -4.59 17.29
CA ILE A 72 -3.25 -3.67 18.08
C ILE A 72 -3.53 -2.19 17.77
N GLY A 73 -4.26 -1.91 16.69
CA GLY A 73 -4.61 -0.55 16.30
C GLY A 73 -5.72 -0.52 15.25
N THR A 74 -6.36 0.62 15.09
CA THR A 74 -7.33 0.87 14.01
C THR A 74 -7.32 2.34 13.60
N GLY A 75 -7.74 2.61 12.37
CA GLY A 75 -7.93 3.95 11.81
C GLY A 75 -8.85 3.88 10.59
N THR A 76 -8.96 4.99 9.87
CA THR A 76 -9.74 5.09 8.62
C THR A 76 -8.93 5.79 7.56
N THR A 77 -9.26 5.55 6.29
CA THR A 77 -8.66 6.28 5.16
C THR A 77 -9.43 7.58 4.84
N ASP A 78 -8.70 8.61 4.44
CA ASP A 78 -9.27 9.85 3.87
C ASP A 78 -9.56 9.73 2.36
N ALA A 79 -9.96 10.83 1.72
CA ALA A 79 -10.35 10.85 0.30
C ALA A 79 -9.17 10.55 -0.66
N GLU A 80 -7.95 10.85 -0.24
CA GLU A 80 -6.69 10.55 -0.91
C GLU A 80 -6.16 9.14 -0.55
N GLY A 81 -6.89 8.39 0.27
CA GLY A 81 -6.55 7.04 0.71
C GLY A 81 -5.50 7.01 1.82
N ASN A 82 -5.10 8.15 2.39
CA ASN A 82 -4.13 8.20 3.48
C ASN A 82 -4.76 7.66 4.76
N PHE A 83 -3.99 6.95 5.57
CA PHE A 83 -4.38 6.52 6.91
C PHE A 83 -3.31 6.86 7.95
N THR A 84 -3.73 6.87 9.21
CA THR A 84 -2.84 6.83 10.37
C THR A 84 -3.43 5.88 11.40
N VAL A 85 -2.61 4.98 11.93
CA VAL A 85 -2.97 4.00 12.96
C VAL A 85 -1.95 4.08 14.09
N SER A 86 -2.39 4.38 15.31
CA SER A 86 -1.57 4.17 16.50
C SER A 86 -1.58 2.68 16.87
N ILE A 87 -0.42 2.17 17.26
CA ILE A 87 -0.20 0.78 17.72
C ILE A 87 0.29 0.74 19.17
N GLY A 88 0.33 1.88 19.87
CA GLY A 88 0.86 2.00 21.23
C GLY A 88 2.31 1.50 21.35
N ALA A 89 2.66 0.93 22.50
CA ALA A 89 3.99 0.36 22.75
C ALA A 89 4.25 -1.00 22.05
N TYR A 90 3.53 -1.37 20.99
CA TYR A 90 3.74 -2.64 20.31
C TYR A 90 5.13 -2.71 19.62
N SER A 91 5.73 -3.91 19.66
CA SER A 91 6.90 -4.25 18.86
C SER A 91 6.82 -5.70 18.40
N GLY A 92 7.24 -5.95 17.16
CA GLY A 92 7.05 -7.22 16.47
C GLY A 92 6.64 -7.03 15.01
N PRO A 93 6.45 -8.13 14.26
CA PRO A 93 5.86 -8.09 12.92
C PRO A 93 4.38 -7.66 12.96
N VAL A 94 3.97 -6.82 12.01
CA VAL A 94 2.61 -6.25 11.93
C VAL A 94 1.99 -6.53 10.57
N MET A 95 0.71 -6.96 10.56
CA MET A 95 -0.14 -6.94 9.38
C MET A 95 -1.12 -5.76 9.45
N LEU A 96 -1.15 -4.93 8.41
CA LEU A 96 -2.25 -4.01 8.16
C LEU A 96 -3.30 -4.69 7.27
N GLN A 97 -4.57 -4.42 7.53
CA GLN A 97 -5.70 -4.85 6.71
C GLN A 97 -6.64 -3.66 6.48
N VAL A 98 -7.04 -3.45 5.23
CA VAL A 98 -8.01 -2.46 4.77
C VAL A 98 -9.26 -3.18 4.29
N SER A 99 -10.44 -2.73 4.71
CA SER A 99 -11.72 -3.25 4.24
C SER A 99 -12.80 -2.18 4.16
N GLY A 100 -13.76 -2.39 3.25
CA GLY A 100 -14.79 -1.41 2.92
C GLY A 100 -14.24 -0.17 2.19
N GLY A 101 -15.00 0.92 2.23
CA GLY A 101 -14.69 2.15 1.50
C GLY A 101 -15.04 2.09 0.01
N MET A 102 -14.67 3.16 -0.71
CA MET A 102 -14.88 3.31 -2.15
C MET A 102 -13.59 3.72 -2.84
N TYR A 103 -13.42 3.35 -4.10
CA TYR A 103 -12.27 3.72 -4.92
C TYR A 103 -12.73 4.12 -6.34
N THR A 104 -11.91 4.88 -7.06
CA THR A 104 -12.09 5.08 -8.50
C THR A 104 -11.38 3.95 -9.22
N ASP A 105 -12.13 3.10 -9.93
CA ASP A 105 -11.58 2.00 -10.71
C ASP A 105 -10.75 2.52 -11.88
N GLU A 106 -9.55 1.96 -12.05
CA GLU A 106 -8.58 2.48 -13.03
C GLU A 106 -9.05 2.27 -14.48
N ALA A 107 -9.60 1.12 -14.84
CA ALA A 107 -9.96 0.80 -16.22
C ALA A 107 -11.27 1.44 -16.70
N THR A 108 -12.20 1.73 -15.78
CA THR A 108 -13.51 2.31 -16.12
C THR A 108 -13.66 3.77 -15.72
N GLY A 109 -12.86 4.27 -14.77
CA GLY A 109 -13.04 5.59 -14.16
C GLY A 109 -14.28 5.71 -13.25
N ALA A 110 -15.00 4.61 -13.03
CA ALA A 110 -16.19 4.59 -12.18
C ALA A 110 -15.83 4.55 -10.70
N SER A 111 -16.63 5.21 -9.87
CA SER A 111 -16.55 5.01 -8.41
C SER A 111 -17.18 3.66 -8.06
N MET A 112 -16.40 2.78 -7.44
CA MET A 112 -16.83 1.46 -6.99
C MET A 112 -16.71 1.35 -5.47
N THR A 113 -17.64 0.65 -4.84
CA THR A 113 -17.53 0.23 -3.43
C THR A 113 -16.72 -1.06 -3.37
N VAL A 114 -15.81 -1.17 -2.39
CA VAL A 114 -15.10 -2.44 -2.12
C VAL A 114 -16.13 -3.50 -1.73
N GLN A 115 -16.11 -4.67 -2.39
CA GLN A 115 -17.07 -5.73 -2.13
C GLN A 115 -17.00 -6.19 -0.66
N PRO A 116 -18.15 -6.45 0.02
CA PRO A 116 -18.13 -7.05 1.34
C PRO A 116 -17.35 -8.37 1.35
N GLY A 117 -16.38 -8.49 2.26
CA GLY A 117 -15.49 -9.65 2.36
C GLY A 117 -14.16 -9.50 1.62
N ASP A 118 -14.05 -8.62 0.62
CA ASP A 118 -12.75 -8.28 0.04
C ASP A 118 -11.93 -7.42 1.01
N VAL A 119 -10.62 -7.69 1.06
CA VAL A 119 -9.65 -6.96 1.88
C VAL A 119 -8.37 -6.71 1.07
N MET A 120 -7.65 -5.66 1.43
CA MET A 120 -6.24 -5.51 1.04
C MET A 120 -5.36 -5.54 2.28
N THR A 121 -4.19 -6.14 2.20
CA THR A 121 -3.27 -6.32 3.31
C THR A 121 -1.86 -5.83 2.98
N SER A 122 -1.07 -5.59 4.02
CA SER A 122 0.33 -5.21 3.94
C SER A 122 1.05 -5.68 5.20
N MET A 123 2.33 -6.02 5.11
CA MET A 123 3.07 -6.61 6.25
C MET A 123 4.42 -5.96 6.45
N MET A 124 4.71 -5.59 7.69
CA MET A 124 6.03 -5.16 8.13
C MET A 124 6.69 -6.28 8.94
N PRO A 125 7.92 -6.73 8.58
CA PRO A 125 8.57 -7.86 9.27
C PRO A 125 9.01 -7.51 10.69
N GLN A 126 9.15 -6.22 11.00
CA GLN A 126 9.48 -5.72 12.33
C GLN A 126 8.96 -4.29 12.48
N VAL A 127 8.41 -4.00 13.66
CA VAL A 127 8.12 -2.65 14.16
C VAL A 127 8.74 -2.54 15.56
N ASN A 128 9.36 -1.41 15.86
CA ASN A 128 9.97 -1.14 17.17
C ASN A 128 9.01 -0.32 18.05
N VAL A 129 9.14 -0.44 19.37
CA VAL A 129 8.43 0.43 20.32
C VAL A 129 8.71 1.89 19.96
N GLY A 130 7.68 2.72 19.83
CA GLY A 130 7.83 4.14 19.46
C GLY A 130 8.19 4.42 18.01
N ALA A 131 8.17 3.42 17.12
CA ALA A 131 8.44 3.65 15.72
C ALA A 131 7.33 4.51 15.08
N VAL A 132 7.74 5.62 14.45
CA VAL A 132 6.89 6.41 13.55
C VAL A 132 7.23 5.99 12.13
N MET A 133 6.35 5.20 11.51
CA MET A 133 6.53 4.63 10.18
C MET A 133 5.58 5.32 9.21
N GLY A 134 6.13 6.02 8.22
CA GLY A 134 5.35 6.77 7.23
C GLY A 134 5.49 6.21 5.81
N GLY A 135 4.48 6.47 4.98
CA GLY A 135 4.49 6.09 3.56
C GLY A 135 4.23 4.61 3.28
N VAL A 136 3.69 3.85 4.25
CA VAL A 136 3.38 2.42 4.07
C VAL A 136 2.26 2.25 3.02
N GLN A 137 2.49 1.40 2.03
CA GLN A 137 1.49 1.11 0.99
C GLN A 137 0.64 -0.11 1.38
N ILE A 138 -0.68 -0.01 1.14
CA ILE A 138 -1.62 -1.14 1.22
C ILE A 138 -2.31 -1.26 -0.14
N THR A 139 -1.95 -2.29 -0.90
CA THR A 139 -2.27 -2.43 -2.33
C THR A 139 -2.51 -3.89 -2.69
N PRO A 140 -2.97 -4.21 -3.91
CA PRO A 140 -3.01 -5.59 -4.40
C PRO A 140 -1.64 -6.31 -4.32
N LEU A 141 -0.52 -5.61 -4.53
CA LEU A 141 0.82 -6.23 -4.50
C LEU A 141 1.28 -6.60 -3.09
N THR A 142 1.04 -5.72 -2.11
CA THR A 142 1.33 -6.05 -0.70
C THR A 142 0.38 -7.13 -0.18
N SER A 143 -0.83 -7.22 -0.74
CA SER A 143 -1.81 -8.25 -0.40
C SER A 143 -1.40 -9.63 -0.95
N MET A 144 -0.92 -9.69 -2.20
CA MET A 144 -0.31 -10.90 -2.77
C MET A 144 0.92 -11.34 -1.96
N ALA A 145 1.78 -10.41 -1.53
CA ALA A 145 2.91 -10.74 -0.66
C ALA A 145 2.46 -11.30 0.70
N GLN A 146 1.35 -10.83 1.24
CA GLN A 146 0.76 -11.36 2.47
C GLN A 146 0.22 -12.78 2.29
N ALA A 147 -0.57 -13.03 1.23
CA ALA A 147 -1.05 -14.36 0.90
C ALA A 147 0.11 -15.35 0.70
N ARG A 148 1.19 -14.91 0.02
CA ARG A 148 2.41 -15.69 -0.16
C ARG A 148 3.16 -15.97 1.14
N ALA A 149 3.35 -14.99 2.02
CA ALA A 149 4.00 -15.25 3.31
C ALA A 149 3.17 -16.16 4.23
N GLN A 150 1.84 -16.14 4.11
CA GLN A 150 0.95 -16.97 4.91
C GLN A 150 0.99 -18.45 4.51
N SER A 151 1.20 -18.77 3.24
CA SER A 151 1.32 -20.15 2.74
C SER A 151 2.73 -20.75 2.90
N MET A 152 3.75 -19.92 3.08
CA MET A 152 5.13 -20.40 3.34
C MET A 152 5.20 -21.22 4.62
N SER A 153 6.13 -22.18 4.67
CA SER A 153 6.37 -22.99 5.88
C SER A 153 6.68 -22.10 7.09
N GLY A 154 5.94 -22.30 8.18
CA GLY A 154 5.98 -21.45 9.38
C GLY A 154 5.14 -20.17 9.30
N GLY A 155 4.39 -19.94 8.21
CA GLY A 155 3.51 -18.78 8.02
C GLY A 155 4.26 -17.46 7.94
N MET A 156 3.60 -16.37 8.36
CA MET A 156 4.09 -14.99 8.32
C MET A 156 5.19 -14.71 9.38
N THR A 157 6.28 -15.47 9.36
CA THR A 157 7.49 -15.12 10.13
C THR A 157 8.14 -13.84 9.59
N PRO A 158 8.92 -13.08 10.39
CA PRO A 158 9.67 -11.91 9.88
C PRO A 158 10.50 -12.20 8.62
N ALA A 159 11.09 -13.40 8.52
CA ALA A 159 11.84 -13.84 7.35
C ALA A 159 10.93 -14.06 6.14
N ASN A 160 9.81 -14.77 6.31
CA ASN A 160 8.86 -15.04 5.22
C ASN A 160 8.16 -13.75 4.74
N ILE A 161 7.86 -12.82 5.65
CA ILE A 161 7.34 -11.48 5.32
C ILE A 161 8.35 -10.72 4.44
N ALA A 162 9.62 -10.66 4.84
CA ALA A 162 10.65 -9.98 4.07
C ALA A 162 10.88 -10.64 2.70
N ALA A 163 10.92 -11.97 2.66
CA ALA A 163 11.07 -12.74 1.42
C ALA A 163 9.89 -12.53 0.46
N ALA A 164 8.65 -12.65 0.92
CA ALA A 164 7.47 -12.49 0.07
C ALA A 164 7.31 -11.05 -0.45
N ASN A 165 7.56 -10.04 0.38
CA ASN A 165 7.57 -8.64 -0.06
C ASN A 165 8.63 -8.39 -1.15
N THR A 166 9.81 -9.00 -1.01
CA THR A 166 10.90 -8.91 -2.00
C THR A 166 10.52 -9.63 -3.29
N ALA A 167 10.01 -10.86 -3.19
CA ALA A 167 9.68 -11.69 -4.35
C ALA A 167 8.52 -11.12 -5.19
N MET A 168 7.48 -10.60 -4.55
CA MET A 168 6.40 -9.89 -5.27
C MET A 168 6.87 -8.57 -5.89
N GLY A 169 7.79 -7.86 -5.22
CA GLY A 169 8.45 -6.69 -5.77
C GLY A 169 9.27 -7.01 -7.02
N ASN A 170 10.14 -8.02 -6.94
CA ASN A 170 10.89 -8.56 -8.06
C ASN A 170 9.95 -8.96 -9.21
N TYR A 171 8.87 -9.69 -8.92
CA TYR A 171 7.91 -10.16 -9.91
C TYR A 171 7.38 -9.00 -10.78
N PHE A 172 6.94 -7.92 -10.15
CA PHE A 172 6.39 -6.73 -10.83
C PHE A 172 7.38 -5.60 -11.09
N SER A 173 8.68 -5.83 -10.89
CA SER A 173 9.74 -4.80 -11.07
C SER A 173 9.52 -3.54 -10.24
N VAL A 174 9.18 -3.72 -8.96
CA VAL A 174 9.02 -2.68 -7.93
C VAL A 174 9.94 -3.08 -6.76
N GLY A 175 11.04 -2.35 -6.53
CA GLY A 175 12.08 -2.75 -5.59
C GLY A 175 11.63 -2.79 -4.13
N ASN A 176 10.62 -1.98 -3.76
CA ASN A 176 10.05 -1.98 -2.42
C ASN A 176 8.53 -1.70 -2.43
N ILE A 177 7.72 -2.74 -2.55
CA ILE A 177 6.25 -2.62 -2.59
C ILE A 177 5.62 -2.01 -1.33
N LEU A 178 6.34 -1.98 -0.19
CA LEU A 178 5.84 -1.37 1.04
C LEU A 178 5.98 0.16 1.07
N TYR A 179 6.95 0.74 0.35
CA TYR A 179 7.29 2.17 0.46
C TYR A 179 7.41 2.91 -0.89
N THR A 180 7.42 2.21 -2.02
CA THR A 180 7.27 2.83 -3.35
C THR A 180 5.81 3.18 -3.56
N HIS A 181 5.45 4.46 -3.47
CA HIS A 181 4.08 4.92 -3.73
C HIS A 181 3.68 4.68 -5.20
N PRO A 182 2.55 4.01 -5.50
CA PRO A 182 2.14 3.79 -6.89
C PRO A 182 1.75 5.09 -7.59
N MET A 183 2.19 5.26 -8.84
CA MET A 183 1.71 6.34 -9.70
C MET A 183 0.23 6.14 -10.02
N ASN A 184 -0.61 7.16 -9.85
CA ASN A 184 -2.03 7.12 -10.22
C ASN A 184 -2.19 7.45 -11.72
N PRO A 185 -2.56 6.49 -12.59
CA PRO A 185 -2.61 6.72 -14.04
C PRO A 185 -3.82 7.52 -14.50
N LEU A 186 -4.81 7.77 -13.61
CA LEU A 186 -5.96 8.62 -13.89
C LEU A 186 -5.65 10.13 -13.74
N THR A 187 -4.49 10.47 -13.19
CA THR A 187 -4.02 11.85 -13.02
C THR A 187 -3.28 12.32 -14.28
N PRO A 188 -3.65 13.45 -14.90
CA PRO A 188 -2.96 13.99 -16.07
C PRO A 188 -1.45 14.17 -15.87
N GLY A 189 -0.65 13.55 -16.74
CA GLY A 189 0.80 13.69 -16.76
C GLY A 189 1.56 13.03 -15.60
N SER A 190 0.89 12.22 -14.77
CA SER A 190 1.48 11.59 -13.57
C SER A 190 2.63 10.61 -13.83
N GLY A 191 2.83 10.18 -15.09
CA GLY A 191 3.99 9.39 -15.50
C GLY A 191 5.29 10.21 -15.62
N SER A 192 5.18 11.54 -15.69
CA SER A 192 6.32 12.45 -15.74
C SER A 192 6.88 12.72 -14.34
N GLY A 193 8.21 12.80 -14.21
CA GLY A 193 8.90 13.11 -12.94
C GLY A 193 8.93 11.98 -11.90
N VAL A 194 8.21 10.88 -12.11
CA VAL A 194 8.21 9.71 -11.21
C VAL A 194 9.19 8.61 -11.65
N THR A 195 9.67 7.82 -10.69
CA THR A 195 10.60 6.70 -10.95
C THR A 195 9.93 5.59 -11.76
N GLN A 196 10.72 4.76 -12.43
CA GLN A 196 10.16 3.63 -13.19
C GLN A 196 9.38 2.66 -12.29
N GLU A 197 9.80 2.45 -11.04
CA GLU A 197 9.10 1.58 -10.09
C GLU A 197 7.70 2.11 -9.74
N MET A 198 7.56 3.42 -9.53
CA MET A 198 6.25 4.05 -9.27
C MET A 198 5.31 3.85 -10.46
N ARG A 199 5.82 3.95 -11.70
CA ARG A 199 5.06 3.63 -12.93
C ARG A 199 4.69 2.17 -12.97
N ASN A 200 5.65 1.27 -12.79
CA ASN A 200 5.43 -0.19 -12.81
C ASN A 200 4.32 -0.59 -11.84
N TYR A 201 4.37 -0.09 -10.60
CA TYR A 201 3.38 -0.34 -9.58
C TYR A 201 1.98 0.15 -9.98
N GLY A 202 1.86 1.42 -10.39
CA GLY A 202 0.60 2.01 -10.83
C GLY A 202 -0.03 1.28 -12.03
N MET A 203 0.81 0.94 -13.02
CA MET A 203 0.38 0.30 -14.26
C MET A 203 -0.01 -1.17 -14.06
N VAL A 204 0.57 -1.89 -13.09
CA VAL A 204 0.11 -3.26 -12.75
C VAL A 204 -1.28 -3.23 -12.11
N MET A 205 -1.55 -2.30 -11.19
CA MET A 205 -2.89 -2.19 -10.58
C MET A 205 -3.95 -1.79 -11.61
N ALA A 206 -3.60 -0.89 -12.54
CA ALA A 206 -4.45 -0.56 -13.68
C ALA A 206 -4.65 -1.75 -14.64
N ALA A 207 -3.62 -2.56 -14.87
CA ALA A 207 -3.74 -3.79 -15.65
C ALA A 207 -4.63 -4.84 -14.95
N MET A 208 -4.59 -4.95 -13.61
CA MET A 208 -5.51 -5.81 -12.85
C MET A 208 -6.97 -5.36 -12.99
N SER A 209 -7.23 -4.06 -12.85
CA SER A 209 -8.55 -3.46 -13.10
C SER A 209 -9.00 -3.70 -14.55
N GLN A 210 -8.13 -3.51 -15.52
CA GLN A 210 -8.44 -3.71 -16.95
C GLN A 210 -8.66 -5.18 -17.30
N TYR A 211 -7.96 -6.10 -16.63
CA TYR A 211 -8.20 -7.53 -16.76
C TYR A 211 -9.59 -7.89 -16.20
N ALA A 212 -9.92 -7.41 -15.00
CA ALA A 212 -11.23 -7.60 -14.37
C ALA A 212 -12.39 -7.09 -15.26
N ASN A 213 -12.25 -5.86 -15.79
CA ASN A 213 -13.18 -5.27 -16.76
C ASN A 213 -13.26 -6.10 -18.06
N GLY A 214 -12.13 -6.57 -18.58
CA GLY A 214 -12.05 -7.38 -19.80
C GLY A 214 -12.72 -8.75 -19.70
N ILE A 215 -12.78 -9.34 -18.50
CA ILE A 215 -13.55 -10.58 -18.23
C ILE A 215 -14.96 -10.32 -17.68
N GLY A 216 -15.39 -9.05 -17.63
CA GLY A 216 -16.75 -8.64 -17.28
C GLY A 216 -17.07 -8.57 -15.78
N MET A 217 -16.07 -8.46 -14.89
CA MET A 217 -16.30 -8.36 -13.44
C MET A 217 -17.05 -7.07 -13.08
N PRO A 218 -18.18 -7.14 -12.35
CA PRO A 218 -18.96 -5.95 -11.98
C PRO A 218 -18.28 -5.11 -10.89
N ILE A 219 -17.43 -5.71 -10.06
CA ILE A 219 -16.65 -5.04 -9.02
C ILE A 219 -15.21 -5.51 -9.12
N SER A 220 -14.28 -4.59 -9.41
CA SER A 220 -12.88 -4.95 -9.65
C SER A 220 -12.12 -5.39 -8.39
N SER A 221 -12.63 -5.13 -7.18
CA SER A 221 -11.95 -5.57 -5.94
C SER A 221 -11.77 -7.10 -5.88
N GLY A 222 -12.69 -7.87 -6.47
CA GLY A 222 -12.62 -9.33 -6.48
C GLY A 222 -11.41 -9.89 -7.25
N ILE A 223 -10.81 -9.13 -8.20
CA ILE A 223 -9.58 -9.57 -8.86
C ILE A 223 -8.40 -9.57 -7.89
N VAL A 224 -8.42 -8.71 -6.86
CA VAL A 224 -7.37 -8.68 -5.84
C VAL A 224 -7.43 -9.97 -5.02
N THR A 225 -8.63 -10.40 -4.62
CA THR A 225 -8.84 -11.68 -3.93
C THR A 225 -8.40 -12.88 -4.78
N ALA A 226 -8.70 -12.86 -6.09
CA ALA A 226 -8.24 -13.91 -7.00
C ALA A 226 -6.71 -13.91 -7.20
N MET A 227 -6.08 -12.75 -7.34
CA MET A 227 -4.62 -12.62 -7.50
C MET A 227 -3.87 -12.93 -6.20
N MET A 228 -4.44 -12.63 -5.02
CA MET A 228 -3.93 -13.11 -3.73
C MET A 228 -3.90 -14.63 -3.67
N ASN A 229 -4.98 -15.28 -4.11
CA ASN A 229 -5.06 -16.74 -4.16
C ASN A 229 -4.01 -17.32 -5.13
N ASP A 230 -3.83 -16.71 -6.31
CA ASP A 230 -2.87 -17.12 -7.35
C ASP A 230 -1.41 -16.94 -6.89
N ALA A 231 -1.12 -15.84 -6.19
CA ALA A 231 0.20 -15.60 -5.63
C ALA A 231 0.55 -16.51 -4.45
N SER A 232 -0.44 -17.16 -3.82
CA SER A 232 -0.25 -17.85 -2.55
C SER A 232 0.70 -19.06 -2.67
N ASP A 233 0.52 -19.97 -3.62
CA ASP A 233 1.38 -21.15 -3.75
C ASP A 233 2.81 -20.81 -4.27
N GLY A 234 2.96 -19.60 -4.82
CA GLY A 234 4.21 -19.08 -5.37
C GLY A 234 4.28 -19.09 -6.90
N VAL A 235 3.19 -19.42 -7.59
CA VAL A 235 3.13 -19.48 -9.06
C VAL A 235 1.84 -18.84 -9.58
N MET A 236 1.95 -17.65 -10.20
CA MET A 236 0.82 -17.01 -10.90
C MET A 236 0.41 -17.83 -12.13
N ASN A 237 -0.54 -18.76 -11.97
CA ASN A 237 -0.92 -19.79 -12.95
C ASN A 237 -2.44 -20.06 -13.03
N GLY A 238 -3.28 -19.23 -12.40
CA GLY A 238 -4.73 -19.39 -12.31
C GLY A 238 -5.20 -20.35 -11.20
N MET A 239 -4.30 -20.83 -10.33
CA MET A 239 -4.58 -21.87 -9.34
C MET A 239 -4.00 -21.52 -7.96
N MET A 240 -4.51 -22.22 -6.94
CA MET A 240 -3.98 -22.24 -5.58
C MET A 240 -3.76 -23.72 -5.22
N ASP A 241 -2.52 -24.14 -5.00
CA ASP A 241 -2.17 -25.52 -4.62
C ASP A 241 -2.74 -26.57 -5.60
N ASN A 242 -2.74 -26.25 -6.90
CA ASN A 242 -3.35 -27.00 -8.02
C ASN A 242 -4.89 -26.99 -8.09
N ALA A 243 -5.59 -26.29 -7.20
CA ALA A 243 -7.04 -26.05 -7.30
C ALA A 243 -7.32 -24.79 -8.13
N GLN A 244 -8.26 -24.85 -9.08
CA GLN A 244 -8.64 -23.68 -9.88
C GLN A 244 -9.27 -22.57 -9.03
N ILE A 245 -8.81 -21.34 -9.22
CA ILE A 245 -9.37 -20.17 -8.54
C ILE A 245 -10.64 -19.75 -9.27
N MET A 246 -11.76 -19.63 -8.55
CA MET A 246 -13.07 -19.33 -9.14
C MET A 246 -13.43 -17.85 -8.99
N MET A 247 -13.74 -17.18 -10.11
CA MET A 247 -13.96 -15.72 -10.17
C MET A 247 -15.32 -15.21 -9.66
N GLY A 248 -15.89 -15.86 -8.62
CA GLY A 248 -17.22 -15.55 -8.08
C GLY A 248 -17.41 -15.90 -6.60
N GLY A 249 -16.33 -16.03 -5.82
CA GLY A 249 -16.33 -16.76 -4.55
C GLY A 249 -15.91 -16.00 -3.28
N MET A 250 -16.54 -14.88 -2.93
CA MET A 250 -16.56 -14.38 -1.53
C MET A 250 -17.83 -13.58 -1.16
N GLY A 251 -18.95 -13.78 -1.86
CA GLY A 251 -20.16 -12.97 -1.61
C GLY A 251 -21.49 -13.40 -2.24
N GLY A 252 -21.54 -14.49 -3.02
CA GLY A 252 -22.79 -15.09 -3.50
C GLY A 252 -23.64 -14.24 -4.48
N MET A 253 -23.16 -13.08 -4.93
CA MET A 253 -23.89 -12.22 -5.86
C MET A 253 -23.70 -12.69 -7.31
N MET A 254 -24.78 -13.16 -7.93
CA MET A 254 -24.84 -13.63 -9.31
C MET A 254 -24.50 -12.50 -10.30
N GLY A 255 -23.52 -12.70 -11.19
CA GLY A 255 -23.18 -11.70 -12.21
C GLY A 255 -22.15 -12.17 -13.24
N THR A 256 -20.94 -12.49 -12.78
CA THR A 256 -19.93 -13.19 -13.59
C THR A 256 -20.03 -14.69 -13.37
N GLY A 257 -20.03 -15.46 -14.47
CA GLY A 257 -20.16 -16.91 -14.40
C GLY A 257 -19.02 -17.59 -13.63
N ASN A 258 -19.22 -18.88 -13.30
CA ASN A 258 -18.28 -19.77 -12.63
C ASN A 258 -17.04 -20.09 -13.50
N ASN A 259 -16.42 -19.07 -14.08
CA ASN A 259 -15.23 -19.18 -14.89
C ASN A 259 -14.01 -19.24 -13.96
N PRO A 260 -13.10 -20.22 -14.15
CA PRO A 260 -11.83 -20.22 -13.44
C PRO A 260 -10.98 -19.02 -13.90
N LEU A 261 -10.12 -18.53 -13.01
CA LEU A 261 -9.06 -17.60 -13.33
C LEU A 261 -8.19 -18.22 -14.45
N SER A 262 -7.93 -17.46 -15.52
CA SER A 262 -7.12 -17.96 -16.63
C SER A 262 -5.71 -18.25 -16.16
N SER A 263 -5.06 -19.29 -16.70
CA SER A 263 -3.67 -19.59 -16.33
C SER A 263 -2.66 -18.52 -16.76
N GLY A 264 -3.06 -17.67 -17.71
CA GLY A 264 -2.31 -16.47 -18.07
C GLY A 264 -2.60 -15.24 -17.21
N ALA A 265 -3.53 -15.30 -16.25
CA ALA A 265 -4.11 -14.10 -15.63
C ALA A 265 -3.04 -13.18 -15.03
N GLY A 266 -2.23 -13.66 -14.09
CA GLY A 266 -1.13 -12.90 -13.48
C GLY A 266 0.11 -12.71 -14.37
N THR A 267 0.11 -13.23 -15.61
CA THR A 267 1.25 -13.21 -16.54
C THR A 267 0.91 -12.46 -17.85
N SER A 268 0.74 -13.19 -18.95
CA SER A 268 0.45 -12.64 -20.29
C SER A 268 -0.94 -11.98 -20.38
N GLY A 269 -1.86 -12.35 -19.49
CA GLY A 269 -3.15 -11.70 -19.27
C GLY A 269 -3.00 -10.29 -18.72
N LEU A 270 -2.19 -10.09 -17.67
CA LEU A 270 -1.84 -8.74 -17.19
C LEU A 270 -1.06 -7.94 -18.23
N ALA A 271 -0.18 -8.55 -19.01
CA ALA A 271 0.53 -7.84 -20.10
C ALA A 271 -0.44 -7.36 -21.20
N SER A 272 -1.38 -8.21 -21.61
CA SER A 272 -2.44 -7.86 -22.56
C SER A 272 -3.35 -6.76 -22.01
N ALA A 273 -3.77 -6.89 -20.75
CA ALA A 273 -4.59 -5.88 -20.08
C ALA A 273 -3.86 -4.54 -19.89
N MET A 274 -2.55 -4.56 -19.60
CA MET A 274 -1.71 -3.37 -19.57
C MET A 274 -1.71 -2.67 -20.93
N THR A 275 -1.51 -3.40 -22.03
CA THR A 275 -1.58 -2.85 -23.39
C THR A 275 -2.96 -2.23 -23.69
N THR A 276 -4.05 -2.91 -23.34
CA THR A 276 -5.42 -2.37 -23.49
C THR A 276 -5.63 -1.09 -22.68
N PHE A 277 -5.22 -1.08 -21.40
CA PHE A 277 -5.36 0.08 -20.53
C PHE A 277 -4.57 1.28 -21.08
N MET A 278 -3.34 1.04 -21.56
CA MET A 278 -2.46 2.09 -22.06
C MET A 278 -2.97 2.77 -23.33
N GLY A 279 -3.69 2.03 -24.18
CA GLY A 279 -4.40 2.58 -25.34
C GLY A 279 -5.77 3.19 -25.03
N SER A 280 -6.24 3.13 -23.78
CA SER A 280 -7.55 3.64 -23.37
C SER A 280 -7.51 5.14 -23.02
N ALA A 281 -8.68 5.79 -23.04
CA ALA A 281 -8.84 7.16 -22.56
C ALA A 281 -8.63 7.32 -21.04
N MET A 282 -8.59 6.22 -20.27
CA MET A 282 -8.34 6.25 -18.83
C MET A 282 -6.85 6.41 -18.49
N ASN A 283 -5.94 6.05 -19.41
CA ASN A 283 -4.52 6.33 -19.27
C ASN A 283 -4.24 7.84 -19.48
N ARG A 284 -4.32 8.60 -18.39
CA ARG A 284 -4.04 10.05 -18.36
C ARG A 284 -2.60 10.35 -17.92
N SER A 285 -1.85 9.33 -17.50
CA SER A 285 -0.46 9.43 -17.04
C SER A 285 0.51 10.05 -18.05
N GLY A 286 0.20 9.94 -19.36
CA GLY A 286 1.10 10.30 -20.45
C GLY A 286 2.11 9.20 -20.84
N LEU A 287 2.10 8.04 -20.18
CA LEU A 287 2.97 6.91 -20.51
C LEU A 287 2.46 6.14 -21.74
N THR A 288 3.41 5.70 -22.56
CA THR A 288 3.21 4.88 -23.75
C THR A 288 3.76 3.47 -23.53
N ILE A 289 3.37 2.48 -24.35
CA ILE A 289 3.83 1.09 -24.20
C ILE A 289 5.36 0.97 -24.18
N THR A 290 6.06 1.88 -24.88
CA THR A 290 7.52 2.03 -24.86
C THR A 290 8.07 2.28 -23.45
N ASP A 291 7.42 3.14 -22.66
CA ASP A 291 7.80 3.45 -21.26
C ASP A 291 7.62 2.26 -20.31
N MET A 292 6.76 1.31 -20.68
CA MET A 292 6.44 0.12 -19.89
C MET A 292 6.97 -1.19 -20.50
N GLN A 293 7.73 -1.12 -21.59
CA GLN A 293 8.11 -2.27 -22.41
C GLN A 293 8.85 -3.36 -21.62
N ALA A 294 9.73 -2.97 -20.69
CA ALA A 294 10.48 -3.92 -19.87
C ALA A 294 9.56 -4.76 -18.96
N LEU A 295 8.58 -4.11 -18.32
CA LEU A 295 7.59 -4.76 -17.47
C LEU A 295 6.61 -5.60 -18.30
N HIS A 296 6.12 -5.05 -19.41
CA HIS A 296 5.24 -5.76 -20.34
C HIS A 296 5.90 -7.06 -20.83
N ASN A 297 7.17 -7.00 -21.25
CA ASN A 297 7.92 -8.18 -21.69
C ASN A 297 8.08 -9.20 -20.55
N ARG A 298 8.47 -8.74 -19.35
CA ARG A 298 8.63 -9.59 -18.17
C ARG A 298 7.36 -10.39 -17.86
N MET A 299 6.20 -9.74 -17.86
CA MET A 299 4.91 -10.42 -17.63
C MET A 299 4.51 -11.33 -18.80
N SER A 300 4.75 -10.91 -20.03
CA SER A 300 4.43 -11.66 -21.27
C SER A 300 5.21 -12.97 -21.39
N THR A 301 6.47 -13.01 -20.93
CA THR A 301 7.35 -14.20 -20.94
C THR A 301 7.46 -14.88 -19.58
N SER A 302 6.67 -14.46 -18.59
CA SER A 302 6.68 -15.06 -17.25
C SER A 302 6.11 -16.47 -17.29
N ASN A 303 6.76 -17.40 -16.57
CA ASN A 303 6.25 -18.74 -16.31
C ASN A 303 5.44 -18.84 -15.01
N GLY A 304 5.07 -17.70 -14.42
CA GLY A 304 4.30 -17.62 -13.18
C GLY A 304 5.13 -17.60 -11.90
N LEU A 305 6.36 -18.13 -11.90
CA LEU A 305 7.17 -18.31 -10.67
C LEU A 305 7.50 -16.99 -9.96
N ILE A 306 7.18 -16.91 -8.67
CA ILE A 306 7.51 -15.80 -7.76
C ILE A 306 8.86 -16.09 -7.09
N GLN A 307 9.83 -15.17 -7.25
CA GLN A 307 11.25 -15.32 -6.83
C GLN A 307 11.80 -14.07 -6.14
#